data_AF-A0A6L9HEA6-F1
#
_entry.id   AF-A0A6L9HEA6-F1
#
_cell.length_a   1.000
_cell.length_b   1.000
_cell.length_c   1.000
_cell.angle_alpha   90.00
_cell.angle_beta   90.00
_cell.angle_gamma   90.00
#
_symmetry.space_group_name_H-M   'P 1'
#
loop_
_entity.id
_entity.type
_entity.pdbx_description
1 polymer ?
#
loop_
_entity_poly.entity_id
_entity_poly.type
_entity_poly.pdbx_seq_one_letter_code
_entity_poly.pdbx_strand_id
1 'polypeptide(L)'
;MKRNGRHMALAVAVISLTASFPSLGEEPGWALKEDGWHYYLEDGSAAVGWVEREGRSYFQTPEGGILRDTVTPDGYYVGADGAWYERKETILDTDFTASFTVPDPVTEWIGKDALAGVKSRVSQRFSGKRSLRIGDNAVEFVRRETQEQTGTAKRDTASGRGTSGSGASVTETVLLGLYREPGQGRYRLDIRAALDGERAGSQAATWNYEIFRAMVYQMSSAPELLANALYSTWEEENIWGIGREQWVRVGDCQVLYTSGSGVGRFYIRPVREGNG
;
A
#
# COMPACT_ATOMS: atom_id res chain seq x y z
N MET A 1 -60.21 -36.07 63.12
CA MET A 1 -59.56 -36.74 61.96
C MET A 1 -60.30 -36.36 60.68
N LYS A 2 -59.55 -35.89 59.68
CA LYS A 2 -59.85 -35.78 58.23
C LYS A 2 -61.16 -35.10 57.78
N ARG A 3 -60.96 -33.94 57.15
CA ARG A 3 -61.92 -33.13 56.37
C ARG A 3 -61.57 -33.32 54.89
N ASN A 4 -62.48 -33.84 54.07
CA ASN A 4 -62.49 -33.89 52.59
C ASN A 4 -63.97 -34.06 52.17
N GLY A 5 -64.55 -33.39 51.17
CA GLY A 5 -64.08 -32.39 50.22
C GLY A 5 -65.27 -31.52 49.77
N ARG A 6 -64.97 -30.30 49.30
CA ARG A 6 -65.95 -29.43 48.64
C ARG A 6 -65.68 -29.49 47.14
N HIS A 7 -66.76 -29.70 46.40
CA HIS A 7 -66.81 -29.67 44.96
C HIS A 7 -66.47 -28.29 44.39
N MET A 8 -65.90 -28.37 43.20
CA MET A 8 -65.47 -27.35 42.25
C MET A 8 -66.42 -26.16 42.08
N ALA A 9 -65.82 -24.98 41.89
CA ALA A 9 -66.32 -23.99 40.94
C ALA A 9 -65.17 -23.60 39.99
N LEU A 10 -65.55 -23.53 38.72
CA LEU A 10 -64.78 -23.47 37.49
C LEU A 10 -63.86 -22.24 37.42
N ALA A 11 -62.55 -22.44 37.20
CA ALA A 11 -61.64 -21.40 36.75
C ALA A 11 -61.47 -21.54 35.23
N VAL A 12 -61.85 -20.51 34.49
CA VAL A 12 -61.52 -20.36 33.07
C VAL A 12 -60.01 -20.09 33.00
N ALA A 13 -59.24 -21.10 32.62
CA ALA A 13 -57.85 -20.90 32.22
C ALA A 13 -57.84 -20.37 30.80
N VAL A 14 -57.65 -19.06 30.64
CA VAL A 14 -57.13 -18.51 29.38
C VAL A 14 -55.69 -18.98 29.29
N ILE A 15 -55.46 -20.06 28.55
CA ILE A 15 -54.11 -20.41 28.14
C ILE A 15 -53.75 -19.41 27.04
N SER A 16 -53.17 -18.27 27.44
CA SER A 16 -52.42 -17.46 26.50
C SER A 16 -51.21 -18.28 26.07
N LEU A 17 -51.32 -18.99 24.95
CA LEU A 17 -50.15 -19.46 24.21
C LEU A 17 -49.45 -18.19 23.70
N THR A 18 -48.54 -17.64 24.49
CA THR A 18 -47.50 -16.79 23.92
C THR A 18 -46.56 -17.74 23.19
N ALA A 19 -46.92 -18.11 21.96
CA ALA A 19 -45.91 -18.55 21.02
C ALA A 19 -44.95 -17.35 20.89
N SER A 20 -43.74 -17.48 21.44
CA SER A 20 -42.65 -16.63 21.04
C SER A 20 -42.43 -16.93 19.56
N PHE A 21 -43.05 -16.14 18.69
CA PHE A 21 -42.59 -16.07 17.31
C PHE A 21 -41.12 -15.69 17.41
N PRO A 22 -40.17 -16.45 16.80
CA PRO A 22 -38.87 -15.87 16.57
C PRO A 22 -39.13 -14.52 15.90
N SER A 23 -38.56 -13.46 16.48
CA SER A 23 -38.38 -12.20 15.75
C SER A 23 -37.95 -12.61 14.35
N LEU A 24 -38.67 -12.17 13.32
CA LEU A 24 -38.25 -12.37 11.92
C LEU A 24 -36.95 -11.57 11.77
N GLY A 25 -35.84 -12.18 12.19
CA GLY A 25 -34.52 -11.75 11.79
C GLY A 25 -34.44 -11.86 10.28
N GLU A 26 -33.60 -11.04 9.68
CA GLU A 26 -33.36 -11.07 8.24
C GLU A 26 -32.79 -12.43 7.84
N GLU A 27 -32.97 -12.85 6.58
CA GLU A 27 -32.36 -14.08 6.11
C GLU A 27 -30.82 -14.01 6.30
N PRO A 28 -30.19 -15.06 6.86
CA PRO A 28 -28.75 -15.07 7.04
C PRO A 28 -28.00 -14.82 5.73
N GLY A 29 -26.91 -14.07 5.80
CA GLY A 29 -26.08 -13.75 4.65
C GLY A 29 -26.12 -12.28 4.25
N TRP A 30 -25.78 -12.02 2.99
CA TRP A 30 -25.66 -10.69 2.43
C TRP A 30 -27.02 -10.11 2.06
N ALA A 31 -27.31 -8.90 2.52
CA ALA A 31 -28.48 -8.15 2.12
C ALA A 31 -28.11 -6.70 1.78
N LEU A 32 -28.65 -6.19 0.67
CA LEU A 32 -28.52 -4.78 0.30
C LEU A 32 -29.63 -3.98 0.99
N LYS A 33 -29.23 -3.01 1.82
CA LYS A 33 -30.09 -2.06 2.52
C LYS A 33 -29.84 -0.64 1.99
N GLU A 34 -30.58 0.34 2.50
CA GLU A 34 -30.51 1.74 2.03
C GLU A 34 -29.11 2.36 2.19
N ASP A 35 -28.42 2.00 3.26
CA ASP A 35 -27.09 2.46 3.65
C ASP A 35 -25.95 1.55 3.15
N GLY A 36 -26.25 0.49 2.40
CA GLY A 36 -25.27 -0.36 1.74
C GLY A 36 -25.44 -1.85 2.03
N TRP A 37 -24.37 -2.61 1.86
CA TRP A 37 -24.38 -4.06 2.11
C TRP A 37 -24.27 -4.34 3.61
N HIS A 38 -25.14 -5.21 4.11
CA HIS A 38 -25.11 -5.76 5.45
C HIS A 38 -24.92 -7.27 5.38
N TYR A 39 -24.31 -7.81 6.43
CA TYR A 39 -24.21 -9.22 6.69
C TYR A 39 -25.02 -9.59 7.93
N TYR A 40 -25.94 -10.54 7.78
CA TYR A 40 -26.74 -11.08 8.86
C TYR A 40 -26.25 -12.47 9.26
N LEU A 41 -26.15 -12.70 10.57
CA LEU A 41 -25.74 -13.97 11.18
C LEU A 41 -26.86 -15.01 11.07
N GLU A 42 -26.57 -16.26 11.43
CA GLU A 42 -27.53 -17.38 11.36
C GLU A 42 -28.77 -17.18 12.25
N ASP A 43 -28.66 -16.37 13.30
CA ASP A 43 -29.79 -16.00 14.16
C ASP A 43 -30.61 -14.81 13.61
N GLY A 44 -30.26 -14.32 12.41
CA GLY A 44 -30.88 -13.19 11.74
C GLY A 44 -30.53 -11.81 12.33
N SER A 45 -29.59 -11.76 13.28
CA SER A 45 -29.04 -10.49 13.77
C SER A 45 -27.98 -9.92 12.82
N ALA A 46 -27.83 -8.60 12.79
CA ALA A 46 -26.78 -7.95 12.01
C ALA A 46 -25.40 -8.23 12.63
N ALA A 47 -24.42 -8.59 11.81
CA ALA A 47 -23.03 -8.68 12.26
C ALA A 47 -22.50 -7.31 12.73
N VAL A 48 -21.46 -7.33 13.56
CA VAL A 48 -20.72 -6.13 13.97
C VAL A 48 -19.23 -6.46 13.95
N GLY A 49 -18.43 -5.59 13.33
CA GLY A 49 -17.01 -5.80 13.11
C GLY A 49 -16.71 -6.70 11.91
N TRP A 50 -15.64 -7.48 12.01
CA TRP A 50 -15.13 -8.28 10.89
C TRP A 50 -16.01 -9.48 10.55
N VAL A 51 -16.33 -9.59 9.26
CA VAL A 51 -17.05 -10.71 8.64
C VAL A 51 -16.17 -11.31 7.55
N GLU A 52 -15.81 -12.58 7.69
CA GLU A 52 -15.00 -13.29 6.69
C GLU A 52 -15.86 -14.15 5.76
N ARG A 53 -15.86 -13.90 4.46
CA ARG A 53 -16.58 -14.71 3.46
C ARG A 53 -15.70 -14.96 2.25
N GLU A 54 -15.60 -16.23 1.85
CA GLU A 54 -14.88 -16.66 0.63
C GLU A 54 -13.43 -16.15 0.54
N GLY A 55 -12.72 -16.10 1.67
CA GLY A 55 -11.33 -15.64 1.72
C GLY A 55 -11.16 -14.12 1.68
N ARG A 56 -12.24 -13.35 1.85
CA ARG A 56 -12.24 -11.89 1.99
C ARG A 56 -12.84 -11.51 3.34
N SER A 57 -12.37 -10.40 3.91
CA SER A 57 -12.91 -9.85 5.16
C SER A 57 -13.58 -8.51 4.91
N TYR A 58 -14.69 -8.27 5.56
CA TYR A 58 -15.48 -7.03 5.45
C TYR A 58 -15.73 -6.48 6.85
N PHE A 59 -15.71 -5.17 7.02
CA PHE A 59 -15.95 -4.56 8.33
C PHE A 59 -17.35 -3.95 8.39
N GLN A 60 -18.24 -4.54 9.18
CA GLN A 60 -19.59 -4.01 9.41
C GLN A 60 -19.62 -3.07 10.60
N THR A 61 -20.16 -1.86 10.44
CA THR A 61 -20.24 -0.89 11.52
C THR A 61 -21.29 -1.31 12.58
N PRO A 62 -21.20 -0.83 13.83
CA PRO A 62 -22.24 -1.04 14.84
C PRO A 62 -23.61 -0.51 14.42
N GLU A 63 -23.66 0.55 13.61
CA GLU A 63 -24.88 1.14 13.06
C GLU A 63 -25.46 0.32 11.89
N GLY A 64 -24.69 -0.64 11.36
CA GLY A 64 -25.01 -1.41 10.17
C GLY A 64 -24.20 -0.96 8.94
N GLY A 65 -24.25 -1.77 7.88
CA GLY A 65 -23.53 -1.49 6.65
C GLY A 65 -22.03 -1.78 6.75
N ILE A 66 -21.45 -2.27 5.66
CA ILE A 66 -20.00 -2.47 5.56
C ILE A 66 -19.29 -1.17 5.18
N LEU A 67 -18.10 -0.98 5.74
CA LEU A 67 -17.17 0.04 5.29
C LEU A 67 -16.65 -0.30 3.88
N ARG A 68 -16.45 0.73 3.06
CA ARG A 68 -15.91 0.63 1.69
C ARG A 68 -15.02 1.83 1.38
N ASP A 69 -13.99 1.60 0.57
CA ASP A 69 -13.02 2.61 0.12
C ASP A 69 -12.47 3.45 1.29
N THR A 70 -12.19 2.78 2.42
CA THR A 70 -11.80 3.47 3.64
C THR A 70 -10.93 2.64 4.56
N VAL A 71 -10.35 3.32 5.54
CA VAL A 71 -9.62 2.70 6.64
C VAL A 71 -10.63 2.40 7.75
N THR A 72 -10.62 1.19 8.28
CA THR A 72 -11.43 0.76 9.41
C THR A 72 -10.92 1.39 10.72
N PRO A 73 -11.73 1.43 11.80
CA PRO A 73 -11.30 2.00 13.07
C PRO A 73 -10.06 1.32 13.69
N ASP A 74 -9.81 0.06 13.34
CA ASP A 74 -8.64 -0.73 13.74
C ASP A 74 -7.48 -0.67 12.73
N GLY A 75 -7.58 0.18 11.69
CA GLY A 75 -6.45 0.59 10.85
C GLY A 75 -6.25 -0.23 9.57
N TYR A 76 -7.22 -1.04 9.14
CA TYR A 76 -7.15 -1.82 7.92
C TYR A 76 -7.82 -1.08 6.76
N TYR A 77 -7.25 -1.13 5.56
CA TYR A 77 -7.90 -0.56 4.39
C TYR A 77 -8.83 -1.58 3.70
N VAL A 78 -10.12 -1.27 3.65
CA VAL A 78 -11.11 -2.00 2.85
C VAL A 78 -11.29 -1.32 1.49
N GLY A 79 -11.27 -2.13 0.42
CA GLY A 79 -11.35 -1.66 -0.95
C GLY A 79 -12.71 -1.06 -1.32
N ALA A 80 -12.86 -0.62 -2.56
CA ALA A 80 -14.10 -0.03 -3.06
C ALA A 80 -15.31 -0.99 -3.01
N ASP A 81 -15.05 -2.30 -3.04
CA ASP A 81 -16.03 -3.38 -2.85
C ASP A 81 -16.23 -3.76 -1.37
N GLY A 82 -15.57 -3.05 -0.44
CA GLY A 82 -15.60 -3.30 1.00
C GLY A 82 -14.71 -4.45 1.45
N ALA A 83 -14.01 -5.12 0.55
CA ALA A 83 -13.17 -6.25 0.89
C ALA A 83 -11.79 -5.81 1.39
N TRP A 84 -11.35 -6.44 2.47
CA TRP A 84 -9.96 -6.58 2.86
C TRP A 84 -9.47 -7.98 2.51
N TYR A 85 -8.23 -8.07 2.05
CA TYR A 85 -7.52 -9.31 1.79
C TYR A 85 -6.01 -9.07 1.90
N GLU A 86 -5.28 -10.13 2.19
CA GLU A 86 -3.81 -10.08 2.20
C GLU A 86 -3.28 -9.86 0.78
N ARG A 87 -2.46 -8.82 0.59
CA ARG A 87 -1.89 -8.48 -0.71
C ARG A 87 -0.47 -9.01 -0.82
N LYS A 88 -0.24 -9.90 -1.78
CA LYS A 88 1.05 -10.50 -2.09
C LYS A 88 1.42 -10.30 -3.54
N GLU A 89 2.70 -10.10 -3.80
CA GLU A 89 3.23 -10.05 -5.15
C GLU A 89 4.69 -10.49 -5.19
N THR A 90 5.09 -11.17 -6.26
CA THR A 90 6.49 -11.46 -6.52
C THR A 90 7.08 -10.36 -7.39
N ILE A 91 8.04 -9.60 -6.83
CA ILE A 91 8.75 -8.52 -7.52
C ILE A 91 10.23 -8.93 -7.60
N LEU A 92 10.76 -9.06 -8.82
CA LEU A 92 12.14 -9.48 -9.06
C LEU A 92 12.52 -10.77 -8.34
N ASP A 93 11.71 -11.82 -8.53
CA ASP A 93 11.90 -13.13 -7.91
C ASP A 93 11.99 -13.07 -6.37
N THR A 94 11.31 -12.08 -5.78
CA THR A 94 11.24 -11.87 -4.34
C THR A 94 9.80 -11.62 -3.94
N ASP A 95 9.30 -12.36 -2.96
CA ASP A 95 7.93 -12.22 -2.49
C ASP A 95 7.79 -11.01 -1.56
N PHE A 96 6.81 -10.17 -1.86
CA PHE A 96 6.38 -9.06 -1.05
C PHE A 96 4.99 -9.34 -0.50
N THR A 97 4.81 -9.02 0.78
CA THR A 97 3.51 -8.93 1.43
C THR A 97 3.33 -7.49 1.87
N ALA A 98 2.22 -6.85 1.48
CA ALA A 98 1.90 -5.52 1.96
C ALA A 98 1.62 -5.53 3.47
N SER A 99 1.77 -4.39 4.12
CA SER A 99 1.32 -4.25 5.51
C SER A 99 -0.18 -4.54 5.61
N PHE A 100 -0.61 -5.17 6.69
CA PHE A 100 -2.02 -5.51 6.88
C PHE A 100 -2.83 -4.26 7.23
N THR A 101 -2.21 -3.35 7.99
CA THR A 101 -2.74 -2.04 8.37
C THR A 101 -1.98 -0.92 7.68
N VAL A 102 -2.54 0.29 7.71
CA VAL A 102 -1.93 1.48 7.11
C VAL A 102 -0.51 1.71 7.69
N PRO A 103 0.55 1.69 6.85
CA PRO A 103 1.92 1.88 7.33
C PRO A 103 2.17 3.29 7.86
N ASP A 104 2.94 3.40 8.94
CA ASP A 104 3.40 4.69 9.47
C ASP A 104 4.89 4.93 9.10
N PRO A 105 5.25 6.10 8.54
CA PRO A 105 6.63 6.43 8.17
C PRO A 105 7.63 6.50 9.34
N VAL A 106 7.18 6.36 10.60
CA VAL A 106 8.07 6.26 11.77
C VAL A 106 8.61 4.84 12.01
N THR A 107 8.02 3.80 11.41
CA THR A 107 8.45 2.42 11.61
C THR A 107 9.55 2.01 10.64
N GLU A 108 10.19 0.85 10.87
CA GLU A 108 11.17 0.28 9.93
C GLU A 108 10.54 -0.04 8.56
N TRP A 109 11.37 -0.29 7.55
CA TRP A 109 10.89 -0.61 6.20
C TRP A 109 10.05 -1.89 6.20
N ILE A 110 8.87 -1.82 5.57
CA ILE A 110 7.96 -2.96 5.44
C ILE A 110 8.62 -4.02 4.53
N GLY A 111 8.78 -5.25 4.99
CA GLY A 111 9.45 -6.25 4.17
C GLY A 111 10.93 -5.90 3.90
N LYS A 112 11.65 -5.42 4.92
CA LYS A 112 13.10 -5.18 4.90
C LYS A 112 13.89 -6.35 4.27
N ASP A 113 13.49 -7.59 4.55
CA ASP A 113 14.09 -8.79 3.97
C ASP A 113 13.82 -8.91 2.47
N ALA A 114 12.62 -8.58 2.02
CA ALA A 114 12.27 -8.53 0.60
C ALA A 114 13.07 -7.43 -0.13
N LEU A 115 13.24 -6.24 0.47
CA LEU A 115 14.13 -5.20 -0.08
C LEU A 115 15.58 -5.68 -0.20
N ALA A 116 16.08 -6.44 0.77
CA ALA A 116 17.42 -7.03 0.70
C ALA A 116 17.53 -8.07 -0.44
N GLY A 117 16.49 -8.89 -0.66
CA GLY A 117 16.37 -9.78 -1.81
C GLY A 117 16.46 -9.02 -3.14
N VAL A 118 15.64 -7.98 -3.30
CA VAL A 118 15.64 -7.11 -4.48
C VAL A 118 17.01 -6.47 -4.69
N LYS A 119 17.68 -5.98 -3.64
CA LYS A 119 19.04 -5.41 -3.73
C LYS A 119 20.04 -6.39 -4.33
N SER A 120 19.99 -7.66 -3.92
CA SER A 120 20.84 -8.72 -4.45
C SER A 120 20.58 -8.95 -5.94
N ARG A 121 19.29 -9.08 -6.32
CA ARG A 121 18.85 -9.33 -7.70
C ARG A 121 19.22 -8.18 -8.65
N VAL A 122 19.04 -6.94 -8.22
CA VAL A 122 19.47 -5.74 -8.96
C VAL A 122 20.97 -5.79 -9.24
N SER A 123 21.77 -6.05 -8.21
CA SER A 123 23.23 -6.05 -8.33
C SER A 123 23.71 -7.12 -9.32
N GLN A 124 23.11 -8.32 -9.24
CA GLN A 124 23.38 -9.44 -10.15
C GLN A 124 22.98 -9.11 -11.59
N ARG A 125 21.78 -8.60 -11.81
CA ARG A 125 21.19 -8.41 -13.15
C ARG A 125 21.79 -7.26 -13.94
N PHE A 126 22.25 -6.21 -13.26
CA PHE A 126 22.88 -5.06 -13.90
C PHE A 126 24.41 -5.12 -13.91
N SER A 127 25.00 -6.27 -13.57
CA SER A 127 26.47 -6.45 -13.50
C SER A 127 27.15 -5.33 -12.70
N GLY A 128 26.52 -4.91 -11.61
CA GLY A 128 26.98 -3.79 -10.78
C GLY A 128 26.81 -2.38 -11.37
N LYS A 129 26.37 -2.20 -12.62
CA LYS A 129 26.09 -0.86 -13.21
C LYS A 129 24.91 -0.16 -12.55
N ARG A 130 24.03 -0.92 -11.89
CA ARG A 130 22.99 -0.40 -11.02
C ARG A 130 22.98 -1.12 -9.69
N SER A 131 22.48 -0.45 -8.66
CA SER A 131 22.38 -1.01 -7.31
C SER A 131 21.25 -0.38 -6.52
N LEU A 132 20.72 -1.13 -5.56
CA LEU A 132 19.82 -0.60 -4.53
C LEU A 132 20.63 -0.29 -3.27
N ARG A 133 20.58 0.96 -2.81
CA ARG A 133 21.06 1.37 -1.49
C ARG A 133 19.89 1.36 -0.53
N ILE A 134 20.07 0.77 0.63
CA ILE A 134 19.05 0.69 1.69
C ILE A 134 19.74 1.19 2.94
N GLY A 135 19.29 2.34 3.45
CA GLY A 135 19.63 2.86 4.77
C GLY A 135 18.37 2.97 5.61
N ASP A 136 18.50 3.51 6.82
CA ASP A 136 17.38 3.55 7.76
C ASP A 136 16.20 4.35 7.19
N ASN A 137 16.43 5.54 6.66
CA ASN A 137 15.37 6.42 6.16
C ASN A 137 15.41 6.65 4.64
N ALA A 138 16.25 5.94 3.90
CA ALA A 138 16.29 6.04 2.44
C ALA A 138 16.48 4.68 1.75
N VAL A 139 15.71 4.43 0.69
CA VAL A 139 15.95 3.40 -0.32
C VAL A 139 16.19 4.09 -1.66
N GLU A 140 17.35 3.87 -2.27
CA GLU A 140 17.73 4.55 -3.50
C GLU A 140 18.18 3.56 -4.57
N PHE A 141 17.58 3.63 -5.74
CA PHE A 141 18.01 2.91 -6.92
C PHE A 141 18.96 3.76 -7.74
N VAL A 142 20.19 3.30 -7.89
CA VAL A 142 21.32 4.08 -8.39
C VAL A 142 21.87 3.47 -9.66
N ARG A 143 22.19 4.32 -10.65
CA ARG A 143 22.99 3.99 -11.82
C ARG A 143 24.41 4.52 -11.63
N ARG A 144 25.43 3.73 -11.96
CA ARG A 144 26.84 4.15 -11.99
C ARG A 144 27.35 4.22 -13.41
N GLU A 145 28.09 5.28 -13.71
CA GLU A 145 28.78 5.49 -14.98
C GLU A 145 30.25 5.74 -14.71
N THR A 146 31.12 5.02 -15.41
CA THR A 146 32.57 5.22 -15.34
C THR A 146 32.98 5.97 -16.61
N GLN A 147 33.55 7.16 -16.48
CA GLN A 147 34.19 7.84 -17.60
C GLN A 147 35.69 7.52 -17.61
N GLU A 148 36.17 6.98 -18.72
CA GLU A 148 37.60 6.85 -18.99
C GLU A 148 38.13 8.19 -19.50
N GLN A 149 39.17 8.69 -18.83
CA GLN A 149 39.82 9.95 -19.20
C GLN A 149 40.71 9.69 -20.43
N THR A 150 40.23 10.00 -21.63
CA THR A 150 41.06 9.99 -22.85
C THR A 150 41.99 11.20 -22.85
N GLY A 151 43.08 11.08 -22.10
CA GLY A 151 44.15 12.07 -22.12
C GLY A 151 44.90 12.02 -23.45
N THR A 152 44.61 12.95 -24.36
CA THR A 152 45.54 13.30 -25.45
C THR A 152 46.82 13.84 -24.82
N ALA A 153 47.81 12.97 -24.63
CA ALA A 153 49.11 13.33 -24.10
C ALA A 153 49.79 14.28 -25.10
N LYS A 154 49.79 15.59 -24.77
CA LYS A 154 50.70 16.55 -25.39
C LYS A 154 52.11 16.18 -24.93
N ARG A 155 52.95 15.67 -25.83
CA ARG A 155 54.38 15.42 -25.56
C ARG A 155 55.10 16.75 -25.44
N ASP A 156 55.25 17.24 -24.22
CA ASP A 156 56.28 18.21 -23.91
C ASP A 156 57.38 17.48 -23.13
N THR A 157 58.56 17.42 -23.74
CA THR A 157 59.77 16.81 -23.20
C THR A 157 60.33 17.68 -22.07
N ALA A 158 60.17 17.26 -20.82
CA ALA A 158 61.06 17.63 -19.72
C ALA A 158 60.94 16.63 -18.57
N SER A 159 62.08 16.19 -18.06
CA SER A 159 62.22 15.19 -17.00
C SER A 159 61.60 15.66 -15.68
N GLY A 160 60.52 15.01 -15.27
CA GLY A 160 59.95 15.11 -13.93
C GLY A 160 59.21 13.82 -13.61
N ARG A 161 59.61 13.14 -12.54
CA ARG A 161 58.98 11.89 -12.06
C ARG A 161 57.58 12.21 -11.54
N GLY A 162 56.60 12.20 -12.43
CA GLY A 162 55.18 12.31 -12.10
C GLY A 162 54.55 10.92 -11.95
N THR A 163 53.97 10.64 -10.78
CA THR A 163 53.12 9.48 -10.57
C THR A 163 51.81 9.71 -11.32
N SER A 164 51.61 9.02 -12.45
CA SER A 164 50.37 9.09 -13.23
C SER A 164 49.26 8.30 -12.53
N GLY A 165 48.45 8.97 -11.71
CA GLY A 165 47.19 8.43 -11.22
C GLY A 165 46.16 8.43 -12.36
N SER A 166 46.00 7.29 -13.03
CA SER A 166 44.85 7.01 -13.91
C SER A 166 43.60 6.85 -13.04
N GLY A 167 42.99 7.95 -12.61
CA GLY A 167 41.76 7.93 -11.82
C GLY A 167 40.53 7.97 -12.73
N ALA A 168 39.93 6.81 -13.02
CA ALA A 168 38.61 6.78 -13.65
C ALA A 168 37.59 7.45 -12.73
N SER A 169 36.86 8.46 -13.21
CA SER A 169 35.81 9.12 -12.42
C SER A 169 34.50 8.33 -12.53
N VAL A 170 33.96 7.91 -11.38
CA VAL A 170 32.65 7.26 -11.30
C VAL A 170 31.59 8.29 -10.93
N THR A 171 30.57 8.44 -11.76
CA THR A 171 29.39 9.27 -11.48
C THR A 171 28.22 8.36 -11.09
N GLU A 172 27.54 8.68 -9.99
CA GLU A 172 26.33 7.98 -9.55
C GLU A 172 25.10 8.86 -9.74
N THR A 173 24.03 8.30 -10.29
CA THR A 173 22.73 8.97 -10.49
C THR A 173 21.62 8.18 -9.80
N VAL A 174 20.86 8.83 -8.91
CA VAL A 174 19.68 8.23 -8.27
C VAL A 174 18.50 8.27 -9.24
N LEU A 175 18.11 7.11 -9.75
CA LEU A 175 16.97 6.94 -10.66
C LEU A 175 15.63 7.00 -9.91
N LEU A 176 15.57 6.35 -8.75
CA LEU A 176 14.41 6.33 -7.85
C LEU A 176 14.92 6.51 -6.42
N GLY A 177 14.26 7.35 -5.63
CA GLY A 177 14.60 7.55 -4.23
C GLY A 177 13.36 7.61 -3.37
N LEU A 178 13.18 6.60 -2.50
CA LEU A 178 12.16 6.58 -1.47
C LEU A 178 12.77 7.01 -0.14
N TYR A 179 12.17 7.99 0.51
CA TYR A 179 12.63 8.55 1.76
C TYR A 179 11.52 8.52 2.80
N ARG A 180 11.81 8.03 4.01
CA ARG A 180 10.95 8.27 5.17
C ARG A 180 11.27 9.64 5.73
N GLU A 181 10.24 10.45 5.93
CA GLU A 181 10.31 11.76 6.57
C GLU A 181 9.47 11.73 7.87
N PRO A 182 9.89 10.98 8.91
CA PRO A 182 9.07 10.73 10.10
C PRO A 182 8.66 12.03 10.81
N GLY A 183 9.55 13.04 10.85
CA GLY A 183 9.25 14.36 11.41
C GLY A 183 8.15 15.14 10.66
N GLN A 184 7.78 14.72 9.45
CA GLN A 184 6.69 15.28 8.66
C GLN A 184 5.51 14.31 8.51
N GLY A 185 5.57 13.13 9.16
CA GLY A 185 4.53 12.11 9.08
C GLY A 185 4.26 11.63 7.66
N ARG A 186 5.29 11.59 6.80
CA ARG A 186 5.14 11.24 5.38
C ARG A 186 6.34 10.50 4.82
N TYR A 187 6.15 9.90 3.66
CA TYR A 187 7.18 9.47 2.74
C TYR A 187 7.38 10.51 1.63
N ARG A 188 8.56 10.48 1.00
CA ARG A 188 8.85 11.20 -0.24
C ARG A 188 9.40 10.22 -1.26
N LEU A 189 8.83 10.21 -2.46
CA LEU A 189 9.31 9.41 -3.58
C LEU A 189 9.76 10.35 -4.71
N ASP A 190 11.06 10.30 -5.04
CA ASP A 190 11.64 10.98 -6.19
C ASP A 190 11.81 9.98 -7.35
N ILE A 191 11.32 10.33 -8.53
CA ILE A 191 11.42 9.56 -9.77
C ILE A 191 12.17 10.38 -10.82
N ARG A 192 13.24 9.83 -11.38
CA ARG A 192 14.12 10.46 -12.39
C ARG A 192 14.33 9.61 -13.63
N ALA A 193 13.55 8.55 -13.78
CA ALA A 193 13.72 7.59 -14.85
C ALA A 193 12.35 7.21 -15.42
N ALA A 194 12.34 6.85 -16.70
CA ALA A 194 11.15 6.28 -17.31
C ALA A 194 10.77 4.97 -16.62
N LEU A 195 9.51 4.81 -16.25
CA LEU A 195 8.99 3.56 -15.67
C LEU A 195 8.46 2.61 -16.74
N ASP A 196 7.91 3.11 -17.85
CA ASP A 196 7.37 2.25 -18.91
C ASP A 196 8.46 1.77 -19.89
N GLY A 197 8.50 0.45 -20.09
CA GLY A 197 9.35 -0.25 -21.07
C GLY A 197 9.02 0.06 -22.52
N GLU A 198 7.74 0.21 -22.86
CA GLU A 198 7.28 0.42 -24.23
C GLU A 198 7.58 1.85 -24.69
N ARG A 199 7.24 2.86 -23.88
CA ARG A 199 7.56 4.27 -24.16
C ARG A 199 9.06 4.59 -24.11
N ALA A 200 9.84 3.87 -23.30
CA ALA A 200 11.30 4.05 -23.20
C ALA A 200 12.11 3.20 -24.20
N GLY A 201 11.44 2.35 -25.01
CA GLY A 201 12.08 1.51 -26.02
C GLY A 201 13.16 0.56 -25.47
N SER A 202 13.11 0.20 -24.18
CA SER A 202 14.16 -0.64 -23.58
C SER A 202 13.67 -1.46 -22.38
N GLN A 203 14.17 -2.69 -22.29
CA GLN A 203 13.99 -3.57 -21.14
C GLN A 203 14.44 -2.92 -19.82
N ALA A 204 15.30 -1.89 -19.88
CA ALA A 204 15.79 -1.14 -18.74
C ALA A 204 14.70 -0.33 -18.00
N ALA A 205 13.62 0.06 -18.67
CA ALA A 205 12.51 0.77 -18.03
C ALA A 205 11.52 -0.17 -17.34
N THR A 206 11.26 -1.37 -17.90
CA THR A 206 10.51 -2.44 -17.21
C THR A 206 11.10 -2.71 -15.81
N TRP A 207 12.42 -2.77 -15.68
CA TRP A 207 13.06 -2.93 -14.36
C TRP A 207 12.92 -1.73 -13.43
N ASN A 208 12.82 -0.51 -13.97
CA ASN A 208 12.56 0.67 -13.13
C ASN A 208 11.18 0.56 -12.50
N TYR A 209 10.18 0.11 -13.26
CA TYR A 209 8.83 -0.12 -12.74
C TYR A 209 8.82 -1.17 -11.62
N GLU A 210 9.50 -2.30 -11.81
CA GLU A 210 9.61 -3.33 -10.76
C GLU A 210 10.20 -2.77 -9.44
N ILE A 211 11.28 -1.98 -9.53
CA ILE A 211 11.89 -1.35 -8.35
C ILE A 211 10.98 -0.30 -7.74
N PHE A 212 10.29 0.48 -8.57
CA PHE A 212 9.27 1.42 -8.13
C PHE A 212 8.17 0.70 -7.35
N ARG A 213 7.65 -0.43 -7.83
CA ARG A 213 6.66 -1.23 -7.10
C ARG A 213 7.18 -1.73 -5.76
N ALA A 214 8.41 -2.25 -5.72
CA ALA A 214 9.03 -2.66 -4.45
C ALA A 214 9.10 -1.52 -3.43
N MET A 215 9.32 -0.27 -3.88
CA MET A 215 9.26 0.93 -3.05
C MET A 215 7.82 1.27 -2.62
N VAL A 216 6.82 1.07 -3.48
CA VAL A 216 5.41 1.32 -3.14
C VAL A 216 4.89 0.40 -2.05
N TYR A 217 5.32 -0.87 -2.03
CA TYR A 217 5.01 -1.83 -0.95
C TYR A 217 5.47 -1.37 0.44
N GLN A 218 6.34 -0.37 0.52
CA GLN A 218 6.83 0.20 1.79
C GLN A 218 5.88 1.23 2.40
N MET A 219 4.92 1.74 1.62
CA MET A 219 4.18 2.96 1.95
C MET A 219 2.68 2.73 2.14
N SER A 220 2.13 1.62 1.66
CA SER A 220 0.68 1.39 1.60
C SER A 220 0.33 -0.07 1.85
N SER A 221 -0.81 -0.29 2.50
CA SER A 221 -1.50 -1.59 2.61
C SER A 221 -2.31 -1.95 1.35
N ALA A 222 -2.45 -1.02 0.39
CA ALA A 222 -3.05 -1.18 -0.93
C ALA A 222 -2.10 -0.69 -2.05
N PRO A 223 -0.91 -1.31 -2.19
CA PRO A 223 0.16 -0.84 -3.06
C PRO A 223 -0.23 -0.75 -4.54
N GLU A 224 -1.20 -1.54 -5.01
CA GLU A 224 -1.72 -1.51 -6.37
C GLU A 224 -2.37 -0.17 -6.72
N LEU A 225 -3.15 0.41 -5.80
CA LEU A 225 -3.82 1.70 -5.99
C LEU A 225 -2.77 2.81 -5.99
N LEU A 226 -1.86 2.77 -5.01
CA LEU A 226 -0.79 3.75 -4.91
C LEU A 226 0.15 3.70 -6.12
N ALA A 227 0.55 2.51 -6.56
CA ALA A 227 1.40 2.32 -7.72
C ALA A 227 0.74 2.88 -8.98
N ASN A 228 -0.54 2.54 -9.22
CA ASN A 228 -1.29 3.05 -10.37
C ASN A 228 -1.37 4.58 -10.36
N ALA A 229 -1.66 5.19 -9.21
CA ALA A 229 -1.79 6.63 -9.11
C ALA A 229 -0.47 7.38 -9.35
N LEU A 230 0.61 6.94 -8.71
CA LEU A 230 1.93 7.55 -8.86
C LEU A 230 2.48 7.34 -10.29
N TYR A 231 2.30 6.14 -10.86
CA TYR A 231 2.69 5.84 -12.23
C TYR A 231 1.92 6.69 -13.23
N SER A 232 0.58 6.72 -13.14
CA SER A 232 -0.25 7.50 -14.07
C SER A 232 0.05 9.00 -13.99
N THR A 233 0.39 9.51 -12.80
CA THR A 233 0.81 10.91 -12.64
C THR A 233 2.16 11.20 -13.29
N TRP A 234 3.09 10.22 -13.30
CA TRP A 234 4.45 10.41 -13.80
C TRP A 234 4.59 10.12 -15.30
N GLU A 235 3.99 9.05 -15.80
CA GLU A 235 4.15 8.57 -17.19
C GLU A 235 2.90 8.74 -18.06
N GLU A 236 1.72 9.00 -17.49
CA GLU A 236 0.46 9.05 -18.22
C GLU A 236 -0.27 10.41 -18.06
N GLU A 237 -1.59 10.41 -18.24
CA GLU A 237 -2.45 11.58 -18.23
C GLU A 237 -2.85 12.03 -16.82
N ASN A 238 -2.26 11.45 -15.77
CA ASN A 238 -2.59 11.75 -14.37
C ASN A 238 -4.09 11.59 -14.08
N ILE A 239 -4.61 10.38 -14.27
CA ILE A 239 -6.06 10.06 -14.14
C ILE A 239 -6.62 10.32 -12.72
N TRP A 240 -5.74 10.52 -11.73
CA TRP A 240 -6.09 10.80 -10.34
C TRP A 240 -6.11 12.30 -10.02
N GLY A 241 -5.69 13.17 -10.95
CA GLY A 241 -5.65 14.62 -10.72
C GLY A 241 -4.66 15.04 -9.63
N ILE A 242 -3.59 14.28 -9.41
CA ILE A 242 -2.60 14.55 -8.37
C ILE A 242 -1.77 15.77 -8.77
N GLY A 243 -1.79 16.79 -7.92
CA GLY A 243 -1.04 18.04 -8.14
C GLY A 243 -0.32 18.51 -6.88
N ARG A 244 0.14 19.76 -6.91
CA ARG A 244 0.90 20.37 -5.81
C ARG A 244 0.04 21.05 -4.75
N GLU A 245 -1.24 21.26 -5.03
CA GLU A 245 -2.10 22.18 -4.27
C GLU A 245 -2.97 21.47 -3.24
N GLN A 246 -3.46 20.26 -3.56
CA GLN A 246 -4.42 19.53 -2.75
C GLN A 246 -3.99 18.08 -2.60
N TRP A 247 -4.05 17.59 -1.35
CA TRP A 247 -3.78 16.19 -1.05
C TRP A 247 -4.90 15.32 -1.65
N VAL A 248 -4.53 14.45 -2.59
CA VAL A 248 -5.47 13.53 -3.24
C VAL A 248 -5.44 12.20 -2.50
N ARG A 249 -6.61 11.68 -2.10
CA ARG A 249 -6.72 10.36 -1.48
C ARG A 249 -6.50 9.27 -2.53
N VAL A 250 -5.63 8.33 -2.22
CA VAL A 250 -5.35 7.13 -3.01
C VAL A 250 -5.34 5.95 -2.04
N GLY A 251 -6.48 5.26 -1.93
CA GLY A 251 -6.69 4.22 -0.94
C GLY A 251 -6.41 4.67 0.50
N ASP A 252 -5.42 4.05 1.12
CA ASP A 252 -4.97 4.34 2.49
C ASP A 252 -3.94 5.46 2.59
N CYS A 253 -3.64 6.13 1.48
CA CYS A 253 -2.68 7.21 1.38
C CYS A 253 -3.33 8.52 0.93
N GLN A 254 -2.63 9.62 1.17
CA GLN A 254 -2.84 10.90 0.51
C GLN A 254 -1.56 11.32 -0.20
N VAL A 255 -1.70 11.87 -1.41
CA VAL A 255 -0.58 12.17 -2.31
C VAL A 255 -0.58 13.63 -2.76
N LEU A 256 0.61 14.23 -2.78
CA LEU A 256 0.93 15.45 -3.51
C LEU A 256 2.03 15.19 -4.52
N TYR A 257 2.05 15.95 -5.60
CA TYR A 257 3.07 15.86 -6.64
C TYR A 257 3.66 17.24 -6.98
N THR A 258 4.98 17.26 -7.16
CA THR A 258 5.74 18.40 -7.66
C THR A 258 6.72 17.95 -8.73
N SER A 259 6.76 18.64 -9.87
CA SER A 259 7.75 18.39 -10.92
C SER A 259 8.87 19.43 -10.88
N GLY A 260 10.09 18.99 -11.17
CA GLY A 260 11.28 19.83 -11.34
C GLY A 260 12.17 19.26 -12.44
N SER A 261 13.35 19.85 -12.68
CA SER A 261 14.31 19.50 -13.75
C SER A 261 14.60 17.99 -13.90
N GLY A 262 13.75 17.26 -14.63
CA GLY A 262 13.83 15.81 -14.82
C GLY A 262 13.50 14.98 -13.58
N VAL A 263 12.82 15.53 -12.58
CA VAL A 263 12.45 14.84 -11.34
C VAL A 263 10.95 15.00 -11.07
N GLY A 264 10.23 13.90 -10.99
CA GLY A 264 8.92 13.83 -10.35
C GLY A 264 9.08 13.58 -8.87
N ARG A 265 8.55 14.44 -8.01
CA ARG A 265 8.60 14.29 -6.56
C ARG A 265 7.21 14.18 -5.99
N PHE A 266 6.94 13.03 -5.38
CA PHE A 266 5.71 12.75 -4.67
C PHE A 266 5.93 12.85 -3.16
N TYR A 267 4.94 13.40 -2.48
CA TYR A 267 4.82 13.35 -1.03
C TYR A 267 3.62 12.47 -0.70
N ILE A 268 3.82 11.47 0.15
CA ILE A 268 2.80 10.46 0.45
C ILE A 268 2.65 10.38 1.96
N ARG A 269 1.44 10.57 2.50
CA ARG A 269 1.18 10.38 3.93
C ARG A 269 0.04 9.38 4.14
N PRO A 270 0.07 8.59 5.23
CA PRO A 270 -1.02 7.69 5.55
C PRO A 270 -2.30 8.48 5.84
N VAL A 271 -3.44 7.93 5.43
CA VAL A 271 -4.75 8.38 5.91
C VAL A 271 -4.86 8.00 7.37
N ARG A 272 -5.21 8.97 8.22
CA ARG A 272 -5.54 8.75 9.63
C ARG A 272 -7.01 9.13 9.82
N GLU A 273 -7.77 8.34 10.56
CA GLU A 273 -9.13 8.75 10.94
C GLU A 273 -9.09 10.08 11.72
N GLY A 274 -10.05 10.96 11.44
CA GLY A 274 -10.24 12.22 12.18
C GLY A 274 -10.01 13.53 11.40
N ASN A 275 -9.71 13.51 10.10
CA ASN A 275 -9.74 14.71 9.25
C ASN A 275 -10.87 14.61 8.21
N GLY A 276 -12.10 14.72 8.68
CA GLY A 276 -13.29 15.09 7.92
C GLY A 276 -13.95 16.26 8.63
#